data_AF-A0A3C1YS23-F1
#
_entry.id   AF-A0A3C1YS23-F1
#
_cell.length_a   1.000
_cell.length_b   1.000
_cell.length_c   1.000
_cell.angle_alpha   90.00
_cell.angle_beta   90.00
_cell.angle_gamma   90.00
#
_symmetry.space_group_name_H-M   'P 1'
#
loop_
_entity.id
_entity.type
_entity.pdbx_description
1 polymer ?
#
loop_
_entity_poly.entity_id
_entity_poly.type
_entity_poly.pdbx_seq_one_letter_code
_entity_poly.pdbx_strand_id
1 'polypeptide(L)'
;MFPKNYSSYYNIMPDGTVKQINPFTGTEVWAVPGRGNKPITNVIPSTAKPIQHSERENYCSFCSTRYYETPPEKSRLVKINDRYET
;
A
#
# COMPACT_ATOMS: atom_id res chain seq x y z
N MET A 1 -37.72 -0.99 -3.39
CA MET A 1 -36.32 -0.88 -3.82
C MET A 1 -36.16 0.45 -4.54
N PHE A 2 -35.49 1.43 -3.93
CA PHE A 2 -35.30 2.74 -4.54
C PHE A 2 -34.46 2.60 -5.82
N PRO A 3 -34.82 3.28 -6.92
CA PRO A 3 -34.01 3.25 -8.13
C PRO A 3 -32.63 3.78 -7.81
N LYS A 4 -31.60 2.97 -8.03
CA LYS A 4 -30.21 3.38 -7.86
C LYS A 4 -29.87 4.37 -8.96
N ASN A 5 -29.84 5.65 -8.62
CA ASN A 5 -29.43 6.69 -9.55
C ASN A 5 -27.90 6.76 -9.60
N TYR A 6 -27.28 5.83 -10.34
CA TYR A 6 -25.82 5.71 -10.41
C TYR A 6 -25.13 6.98 -10.95
N SER A 7 -25.84 7.83 -11.70
CA SER A 7 -25.29 9.10 -12.20
C SER A 7 -25.02 10.12 -11.08
N SER A 8 -25.63 10.01 -9.89
CA SER A 8 -25.26 10.89 -8.77
C SER A 8 -23.88 10.56 -8.19
N TYR A 9 -23.39 9.33 -8.39
CA TYR A 9 -22.12 8.84 -7.83
C TYR A 9 -21.02 8.69 -8.88
N TYR A 10 -21.35 8.87 -10.16
CA TYR A 10 -20.44 8.70 -11.28
C TYR A 10 -20.77 9.66 -12.41
N ASN A 11 -19.87 10.60 -12.71
CA ASN A 11 -20.06 11.62 -13.73
C ASN A 11 -18.82 11.73 -14.61
N ILE A 12 -19.01 11.71 -15.93
CA ILE A 12 -17.95 11.98 -16.90
C ILE A 12 -18.13 13.40 -17.42
N MET A 13 -17.10 14.21 -17.24
CA MET A 13 -17.05 15.60 -17.69
C MET A 13 -16.70 15.69 -19.20
N PRO A 14 -17.01 16.79 -19.90
CA PRO A 14 -16.69 16.95 -21.33
C PRO A 14 -15.20 16.84 -21.68
N ASP A 15 -14.31 17.16 -20.74
CA ASP A 15 -12.85 17.02 -20.86
C ASP A 15 -12.36 15.57 -20.61
N GLY A 16 -13.28 14.63 -20.36
CA GLY A 16 -12.98 13.24 -20.02
C GLY A 16 -12.66 13.00 -18.54
N THR A 17 -12.72 14.03 -17.68
CA THR A 17 -12.53 13.86 -16.24
C THR A 17 -13.67 13.03 -15.65
N VAL A 18 -13.32 11.94 -14.95
CA VAL A 18 -14.31 11.11 -14.24
C VAL A 18 -14.38 11.54 -12.78
N LYS A 19 -15.56 11.96 -12.32
CA LYS A 19 -15.85 12.30 -10.92
C LYS A 19 -16.69 11.21 -10.28
N GLN A 20 -16.25 10.72 -9.13
CA GLN A 20 -16.90 9.63 -8.41
C GLN A 20 -17.08 9.99 -6.94
N ILE A 21 -18.17 9.52 -6.34
CA ILE A 21 -18.41 9.63 -4.91
C ILE A 21 -18.51 8.21 -4.34
N ASN A 22 -17.67 7.88 -3.37
CA ASN A 22 -17.74 6.60 -2.68
C ASN A 22 -19.03 6.55 -1.84
N PRO A 23 -19.96 5.60 -2.09
CA PRO A 23 -21.25 5.56 -1.39
C PRO A 23 -21.13 5.14 0.09
N PHE A 24 -20.00 4.57 0.51
CA PHE A 24 -19.76 4.14 1.89
C PHE A 24 -19.08 5.21 2.73
N THR A 25 -18.19 6.01 2.12
CA THR A 25 -17.38 7.00 2.85
C THR A 25 -17.71 8.45 2.50
N GLY A 26 -18.47 8.69 1.43
CA GLY A 26 -18.73 10.04 0.89
C GLY A 26 -17.51 10.69 0.24
N THR A 27 -16.39 9.98 0.11
CA THR A 27 -15.16 10.53 -0.47
C THR A 27 -15.32 10.79 -1.96
N GLU A 28 -14.96 11.99 -2.40
CA GLU A 28 -14.94 12.36 -3.81
C GLU A 28 -13.58 12.09 -4.46
N VAL A 29 -13.57 11.48 -5.64
CA VAL A 29 -12.36 11.16 -6.40
C VAL A 29 -12.52 11.65 -7.83
N TRP A 30 -11.50 12.34 -8.34
CA TRP A 30 -11.49 12.95 -9.66
C TRP A 30 -10.33 12.35 -10.47
N ALA A 31 -10.65 11.52 -11.46
CA ALA A 31 -9.69 10.94 -12.38
C ALA A 31 -9.57 11.80 -13.64
N VAL A 32 -8.56 12.67 -13.65
CA VAL A 32 -8.27 13.57 -14.77
C VAL A 32 -7.39 12.85 -15.80
N PRO A 33 -7.81 12.75 -17.08
CA PRO A 33 -6.99 12.19 -18.14
C PRO A 33 -5.61 12.84 -18.21
N GLY A 34 -4.57 12.04 -18.43
CA GLY A 34 -3.20 12.54 -18.59
C GLY A 34 -2.48 13.00 -17.31
N ARG A 35 -3.14 13.06 -16.14
CA ARG A 35 -2.49 13.41 -14.86
C ARG A 35 -1.35 12.46 -14.50
N GLY A 36 -1.46 11.18 -14.88
CA GLY A 36 -0.41 10.17 -14.71
C GLY A 36 0.75 10.30 -15.68
N ASN A 37 0.63 11.08 -16.75
CA ASN A 37 1.68 11.25 -17.77
C ASN A 37 2.77 12.24 -17.36
N LYS A 38 2.74 12.74 -16.12
CA LYS A 38 3.81 13.58 -15.60
C LYS A 38 5.14 12.84 -15.74
N PRO A 39 6.15 13.40 -16.42
CA PRO A 39 7.48 12.80 -16.45
C PRO A 39 7.98 12.58 -15.02
N ILE A 40 8.21 11.32 -14.66
CA ILE A 40 8.88 10.96 -13.43
C ILE A 40 10.36 11.03 -13.73
N THR A 41 11.05 11.98 -13.12
CA THR A 41 12.51 12.05 -13.19
C THR A 41 13.05 10.86 -12.40
N ASN A 42 13.36 9.75 -13.07
CA ASN A 42 14.04 8.58 -12.48
C ASN A 42 15.53 8.88 -12.15
N VAL A 43 15.84 10.14 -11.83
CA VAL A 43 17.19 10.57 -11.50
C VAL A 43 17.50 10.00 -10.13
N ILE A 44 18.47 9.10 -10.07
CA ILE A 44 19.03 8.60 -8.83
C ILE A 44 19.70 9.80 -8.14
N PRO A 45 19.31 10.17 -6.91
CA PRO A 45 19.95 11.26 -6.18
C PRO A 45 21.45 11.02 -6.05
N SER A 46 22.27 12.07 -6.09
CA SER A 46 23.73 11.97 -5.85
C SER A 46 24.07 11.45 -4.45
N THR A 47 23.12 11.52 -3.53
CA THR A 47 23.21 10.99 -2.16
C THR A 47 22.89 9.51 -2.05
N ALA A 48 22.41 8.86 -3.12
CA ALA A 48 22.09 7.45 -3.12
C ALA A 48 23.34 6.60 -2.83
N LYS A 49 23.18 5.57 -2.01
CA LYS A 49 24.25 4.63 -1.63
C LYS A 49 23.83 3.20 -1.96
N PRO A 50 24.77 2.31 -2.32
CA PRO A 50 24.49 0.89 -2.43
C PRO A 50 23.95 0.34 -1.11
N ILE A 51 22.96 -0.56 -1.20
CA ILE A 51 22.47 -1.29 -0.03
C ILE A 51 23.55 -2.30 0.37
N GLN A 52 23.95 -2.27 1.63
CA GLN A 52 24.85 -3.27 2.20
C GLN A 52 24.10 -4.59 2.36
N HIS A 53 24.71 -5.69 1.92
CA HIS A 53 24.17 -7.01 2.12
C HIS A 53 24.60 -7.55 3.48
N SER A 54 23.63 -7.91 4.32
CA SER A 54 23.84 -8.71 5.51
C SER A 54 23.31 -10.13 5.29
N GLU A 55 23.42 -10.98 6.30
CA GLU A 55 22.75 -12.27 6.28
C GLU A 55 21.23 -12.09 6.14
N ARG A 56 20.57 -13.05 5.48
CA ARG A 56 19.13 -13.00 5.16
C ARG A 56 18.25 -12.66 6.38
N GLU A 57 18.65 -13.10 7.55
CA GLU A 57 17.92 -12.91 8.80
C GLU A 57 18.46 -11.75 9.65
N ASN A 58 19.18 -10.79 9.07
CA ASN A 58 19.78 -9.65 9.80
C ASN A 58 19.62 -8.31 9.06
N TYR A 59 18.50 -8.12 8.36
CA TYR A 59 18.25 -6.89 7.58
C TYR A 59 17.45 -5.85 8.35
N CYS A 60 16.56 -6.26 9.25
CA CYS A 60 15.69 -5.36 9.99
C CYS A 60 15.36 -5.92 11.37
N SER A 61 14.76 -5.09 12.22
CA SER A 61 14.35 -5.46 13.58
C SER A 61 13.33 -6.59 13.64
N PHE A 62 12.63 -6.91 12.54
CA PHE A 62 11.71 -8.05 12.46
C PHE A 62 12.37 -9.38 12.09
N CYS A 63 13.66 -9.37 11.73
CA CYS A 63 14.34 -10.62 11.42
C CYS A 63 14.55 -11.45 12.69
N SER A 64 14.50 -12.78 12.55
CA SER A 64 14.63 -13.78 13.62
C SER A 64 15.87 -13.60 14.49
N THR A 65 17.01 -13.17 13.92
CA THR A 65 18.25 -12.94 14.70
C THR A 65 18.19 -11.70 15.59
N ARG A 66 17.25 -10.78 15.35
CA ARG A 66 17.10 -9.48 16.04
C ARG A 66 15.80 -9.41 16.85
N TYR A 67 15.30 -10.55 17.32
CA TYR A 67 13.99 -10.68 17.99
C TYR A 67 13.71 -9.62 19.07
N TYR A 68 14.71 -9.32 19.91
CA TYR A 68 14.58 -8.36 21.03
C TYR A 68 14.53 -6.89 20.62
N GLU A 69 14.64 -6.57 19.33
CA GLU A 69 14.44 -5.21 18.84
C GLU A 69 12.98 -4.86 18.59
N THR A 70 12.11 -5.86 18.54
CA THR A 70 10.66 -5.63 18.48
C THR A 70 10.11 -5.39 19.88
N PRO A 71 9.02 -4.59 20.01
CA PRO A 71 8.30 -4.48 21.28
C PRO A 71 7.84 -5.86 21.79
N PRO A 72 7.50 -5.99 23.09
CA PRO A 72 7.12 -7.26 23.70
C PRO A 72 6.07 -8.04 22.89
N GLU A 73 6.40 -9.29 22.56
CA GLU A 73 5.56 -10.17 21.76
C GLU A 73 4.27 -10.54 22.50
N LYS A 74 3.12 -10.51 21.80
CA LYS A 74 1.83 -10.92 22.35
C LYS A 74 1.61 -12.44 22.26
N SER A 75 1.97 -13.05 21.14
CA SER A 75 1.78 -14.47 20.82
C SER A 75 2.58 -14.82 19.57
N ARG A 76 2.93 -16.10 19.40
CA ARG A 76 3.65 -16.61 18.24
C ARG A 76 3.06 -17.92 17.77
N LEU A 77 3.08 -18.16 16.45
CA LEU A 77 2.87 -19.50 15.90
C LEU A 77 4.20 -20.17 15.63
N VAL A 78 4.44 -21.35 16.22
CA VAL A 78 5.65 -22.15 16.03
C VAL A 78 5.30 -23.40 15.25
N LYS A 79 6.09 -23.72 14.22
CA LYS A 79 5.91 -24.95 13.44
C LYS A 79 6.66 -26.11 14.12
N ILE A 80 5.92 -27.12 14.58
CA ILE A 80 6.45 -28.33 15.23
C ILE A 80 5.84 -29.55 14.53
N ASN A 81 6.66 -30.47 14.02
CA ASN A 81 6.23 -31.71 13.36
C ASN A 81 5.11 -31.49 12.32
N ASP A 82 5.29 -30.50 11.45
CA ASP A 82 4.31 -30.08 10.43
C ASP A 82 2.96 -29.56 10.95
N ARG A 83 2.86 -29.26 12.24
CA ARG A 83 1.73 -28.57 12.87
C ARG A 83 2.14 -27.19 13.34
N TYR A 84 1.17 -26.30 13.51
CA TYR A 84 1.39 -24.98 14.10
C TYR A 84 0.78 -24.95 15.49
N GLU A 85 1.57 -24.52 16.45
CA GLU A 85 1.16 -24.33 17.86
C GLU A 85 1.35 -22.86 18.23
N THR A 86 0.43 -22.33 19.04
CA THR A 86 0.49 -20.97 19.59
C THR A 86 1.13 -20.95 20.95
#